data_AF-A0AAN7ED79-F1
#
_entry.id   AF-A0AAN7ED79-F1
#
_cell.length_a   1.000
_cell.length_b   1.000
_cell.length_c   1.000
_cell.angle_alpha   90.00
_cell.angle_beta   90.00
_cell.angle_gamma   90.00
#
_symmetry.space_group_name_H-M   'P 1'
#
loop_
_entity.id
_entity.type
_entity.pdbx_description
1 polymer ?
#
loop_
_entity_poly.entity_id
_entity_poly.type
_entity_poly.pdbx_seq_one_letter_code
_entity_poly.pdbx_strand_id
1 'polypeptide(L)'
;MAMAGEIFRRSFPETIDQVRDDSSSSSELHVLAVDDSLVDRKVIERLLKISSCKVTAVESGTRALQYLGLDGERASVGFNGLKVNLIMTDYSMPGMTGYELLKKIKESSVLREIPVVVMSSENILTRIDRCLEEGAEDFLLKPVKLDDVKRLKDFIMKGDGKDGGETRIHKRKRQDDYASLSSPSPFPACDPSSPLMRSSSPSVRSSKRAKLRNKD
;
A
#
# COMPACT_ATOMS: atom_id res chain seq x y z
N MET A 1 -15.60 58.44 -24.73
CA MET A 1 -14.70 57.27 -24.59
C MET A 1 -14.71 56.88 -23.11
N ALA A 2 -14.82 55.57 -22.83
CA ALA A 2 -15.06 54.90 -21.54
C ALA A 2 -16.53 54.82 -21.09
N MET A 3 -17.17 53.68 -21.37
CA MET A 3 -18.41 53.19 -20.76
C MET A 3 -18.04 52.29 -19.57
N ALA A 4 -18.73 52.50 -18.44
CA ALA A 4 -18.63 51.70 -17.23
C ALA A 4 -19.26 50.31 -17.42
N GLY A 5 -18.61 49.29 -16.85
CA GLY A 5 -19.03 47.90 -16.93
C GLY A 5 -20.22 47.58 -16.02
N GLU A 6 -21.24 46.96 -16.60
CA GLU A 6 -22.37 46.35 -15.88
C GLU A 6 -22.02 44.94 -15.40
N ILE A 7 -22.36 44.71 -14.13
CA ILE A 7 -22.22 43.46 -13.39
C ILE A 7 -23.33 42.50 -13.86
N PHE A 8 -22.97 41.51 -14.68
CA PHE A 8 -23.90 40.47 -15.11
C PHE A 8 -24.06 39.40 -14.01
N ARG A 9 -25.08 39.57 -13.14
CA ARG A 9 -25.59 38.50 -12.29
C ARG A 9 -26.11 37.36 -13.17
N ARG A 10 -25.36 36.25 -13.26
CA ARG A 10 -25.91 34.98 -13.76
C ARG A 10 -26.57 34.22 -12.60
N SER A 11 -27.88 34.39 -12.53
CA SER A 11 -28.83 33.45 -11.97
C SER A 11 -28.59 32.05 -12.56
N PHE A 12 -28.27 31.07 -11.70
CA PHE A 12 -28.28 29.66 -12.06
C PHE A 12 -29.73 29.15 -12.05
N PRO A 13 -30.20 28.46 -13.09
CA PRO A 13 -31.51 27.83 -13.07
C PRO A 13 -31.46 26.53 -12.25
N GLU A 14 -32.26 26.47 -11.20
CA GLU A 14 -32.71 25.23 -10.59
C GLU A 14 -33.62 24.49 -11.58
N THR A 15 -33.13 23.40 -12.18
CA THR A 15 -34.02 22.39 -12.77
C THR A 15 -33.34 21.02 -12.80
N ILE A 16 -33.79 20.17 -11.87
CA ILE A 16 -34.22 18.77 -12.08
C ILE A 16 -33.40 17.93 -13.06
N ASP A 17 -32.56 17.04 -12.51
CA ASP A 17 -32.33 15.72 -13.08
C ASP A 17 -32.82 14.66 -12.08
N GLN A 18 -34.06 14.23 -12.28
CA GLN A 18 -34.56 12.96 -11.76
C GLN A 18 -33.91 11.83 -12.57
N VAL A 19 -32.89 11.20 -12.01
CA VAL A 19 -32.42 9.91 -12.52
C VAL A 19 -33.30 8.81 -11.91
N ARG A 20 -34.05 8.14 -12.77
CA ARG A 20 -34.78 6.89 -12.50
C ARG A 20 -33.82 5.69 -12.49
N ASP A 21 -34.17 4.70 -11.68
CA ASP A 21 -33.82 3.26 -11.72
C ASP A 21 -32.34 2.86 -11.59
N ASP A 22 -31.95 1.82 -10.86
CA ASP A 22 -32.56 0.48 -10.81
C ASP A 22 -32.68 -0.08 -9.39
N SER A 23 -33.83 -0.67 -9.10
CA SER A 23 -34.03 -1.65 -8.04
C SER A 23 -33.29 -2.96 -8.35
N SER A 24 -31.96 -2.95 -8.25
CA SER A 24 -31.21 -4.15 -7.92
C SER A 24 -30.76 -4.02 -6.48
N SER A 25 -31.18 -4.92 -5.61
CA SER A 25 -30.63 -5.10 -4.27
C SER A 25 -29.21 -5.66 -4.35
N SER A 26 -28.33 -5.03 -5.14
CA SER A 26 -26.89 -5.27 -5.05
C SER A 26 -26.41 -4.58 -3.79
N SER A 27 -25.98 -5.37 -2.82
CA SER A 27 -25.30 -4.90 -1.62
C SER A 27 -24.19 -3.93 -2.02
N GLU A 28 -24.36 -2.65 -1.70
CA GLU A 28 -23.36 -1.63 -1.99
C GLU A 28 -22.08 -1.99 -1.24
N LEU A 29 -20.96 -2.17 -1.97
CA LEU A 29 -19.69 -2.54 -1.37
C LEU A 29 -19.19 -1.40 -0.48
N HIS A 30 -18.98 -1.70 0.79
CA HIS A 30 -18.52 -0.74 1.77
C HIS A 30 -17.02 -0.83 1.97
N VAL A 31 -16.33 0.26 1.66
CA VAL A 31 -14.87 0.41 1.77
C VAL A 31 -14.51 1.36 2.91
N LEU A 32 -13.61 0.92 3.79
CA LEU A 32 -12.96 1.77 4.77
C LEU A 32 -11.66 2.31 4.16
N ALA A 33 -11.60 3.60 3.89
CA ALA A 33 -10.41 4.28 3.40
C ALA A 33 -9.69 4.99 4.56
N VAL A 34 -8.41 4.68 4.76
CA VAL A 34 -7.58 5.19 5.86
C VAL A 34 -6.40 5.94 5.26
N ASP A 35 -6.34 7.25 5.47
CA ASP A 35 -5.27 8.10 4.94
C ASP A 35 -5.16 9.39 5.76
N ASP A 36 -3.95 9.74 6.20
CA ASP A 36 -3.69 10.95 7.00
C ASP A 36 -3.71 12.23 6.15
N SER A 37 -3.37 12.13 4.86
CA SER A 37 -3.48 13.23 3.92
C SER A 37 -4.93 13.49 3.55
N LEU A 38 -5.45 14.68 3.90
CA LEU A 38 -6.81 15.08 3.55
C LEU A 38 -7.04 15.10 2.03
N VAL A 39 -6.01 15.45 1.25
CA VAL A 39 -6.07 15.49 -0.21
C VAL A 39 -6.21 14.07 -0.77
N ASP A 40 -5.34 13.16 -0.36
CA ASP A 40 -5.37 11.75 -0.82
C ASP A 40 -6.67 11.07 -0.39
N ARG A 41 -7.10 11.32 0.86
CA ARG A 41 -8.37 10.85 1.41
C ARG A 41 -9.56 11.30 0.56
N LYS A 42 -9.56 12.55 0.07
CA LYS A 42 -10.64 13.07 -0.80
C LYS A 42 -10.58 12.48 -2.21
N VAL A 43 -9.38 12.26 -2.74
CA VAL A 43 -9.20 11.61 -4.04
C VAL A 43 -9.74 10.17 -4.00
N ILE A 44 -9.32 9.37 -3.02
CA ILE A 44 -9.77 7.98 -2.92
C ILE A 44 -11.28 7.88 -2.63
N GLU A 45 -11.81 8.77 -1.78
CA GLU A 45 -13.25 8.86 -1.51
C GLU A 45 -14.04 9.14 -2.79
N ARG A 46 -13.55 10.04 -3.64
CA ARG A 46 -14.20 10.36 -4.92
C ARG A 46 -14.14 9.20 -5.90
N LEU A 47 -12.99 8.53 -6.04
CA LEU A 47 -12.82 7.39 -6.94
C LEU A 47 -13.72 6.21 -6.57
N LEU A 48 -13.82 5.90 -5.28
CA LEU A 48 -14.70 4.86 -4.76
C LEU A 48 -16.18 5.20 -4.96
N LYS A 49 -16.58 6.47 -4.72
CA LYS A 49 -17.95 6.94 -4.98
C LYS A 49 -18.34 6.85 -6.46
N ILE A 50 -17.43 7.21 -7.37
CA ILE A 50 -17.63 7.04 -8.82
C ILE A 50 -17.86 5.56 -9.18
N SER A 51 -17.26 4.66 -8.41
CA SER A 51 -17.39 3.22 -8.59
C SER A 51 -18.59 2.60 -7.86
N SER A 52 -19.52 3.44 -7.37
CA SER A 52 -20.71 3.05 -6.62
C SER A 52 -20.39 2.22 -5.37
N CYS A 53 -19.32 2.59 -4.66
CA CYS A 53 -18.99 2.03 -3.37
C CYS A 53 -19.44 2.99 -2.26
N LYS A 54 -19.94 2.42 -1.17
CA LYS A 54 -20.08 3.13 0.09
C LYS A 54 -18.68 3.34 0.67
N VAL A 55 -18.38 4.54 1.13
CA VAL A 55 -17.05 4.86 1.67
C VAL A 55 -17.17 5.43 3.06
N THR A 56 -16.41 4.86 3.99
CA THR A 56 -16.06 5.51 5.25
C THR A 56 -14.60 5.91 5.18
N ALA A 57 -14.33 7.20 5.26
CA ALA A 57 -12.97 7.73 5.23
C ALA A 57 -12.55 8.15 6.63
N VAL A 58 -11.40 7.70 7.09
CA VAL A 58 -10.82 8.03 8.40
C VAL A 58 -9.38 8.52 8.24
N GLU A 59 -8.93 9.32 9.20
CA GLU A 59 -7.68 10.09 9.11
C GLU A 59 -6.45 9.39 9.70
N SER A 60 -6.61 8.23 10.34
CA SER A 60 -5.49 7.52 10.97
C SER A 60 -5.80 6.06 11.25
N GLY A 61 -4.75 5.25 11.43
CA GLY A 61 -4.88 3.85 11.84
C GLY A 61 -5.62 3.68 13.17
N THR A 62 -5.40 4.57 14.14
CA THR A 62 -6.12 4.53 15.43
C THR A 62 -7.62 4.75 15.25
N ARG A 63 -8.03 5.70 14.40
CA ARG A 63 -9.44 5.93 14.06
C ARG A 63 -10.04 4.73 13.32
N ALA A 64 -9.27 4.07 12.46
CA ALA A 64 -9.69 2.85 11.78
C ALA A 64 -9.94 1.72 12.79
N LEU A 65 -9.06 1.50 13.76
CA LEU A 65 -9.25 0.50 14.81
C LEU A 65 -10.50 0.78 15.66
N GLN A 66 -10.72 2.04 16.04
CA GLN A 66 -11.92 2.47 16.76
C GLN A 66 -13.19 2.20 15.94
N TYR A 67 -13.15 2.51 14.64
CA TYR A 67 -14.25 2.24 13.72
C TYR A 67 -14.54 0.74 13.58
N LEU A 68 -13.48 -0.07 13.55
CA LEU A 68 -13.56 -1.53 13.47
C LEU A 68 -13.87 -2.21 14.82
N GLY A 69 -13.94 -1.46 15.92
CA GLY A 69 -14.18 -1.99 17.27
C GLY A 69 -13.03 -2.80 17.86
N LEU A 70 -11.79 -2.53 17.42
CA LEU A 70 -10.57 -3.19 17.90
C LEU A 70 -9.88 -2.47 19.07
N ASP A 71 -10.43 -1.36 19.56
CA ASP A 71 -9.86 -0.57 20.67
C ASP A 71 -10.37 -0.98 22.07
N GLY A 72 -11.13 -2.07 22.18
CA GLY A 72 -11.53 -2.69 23.46
C GLY A 72 -12.61 -1.94 24.26
N GLU A 73 -12.85 -0.67 23.96
CA GLU A 73 -13.83 0.20 24.62
C GLU A 73 -14.96 0.52 23.64
N ARG A 74 -16.07 -0.25 23.72
CA ARG A 74 -17.35 0.00 23.03
C ARG A 74 -17.21 0.49 21.59
N ALA A 75 -17.41 -0.41 20.62
CA ALA A 75 -17.61 -0.07 19.20
C ALA A 75 -18.52 1.15 19.04
N SER A 76 -17.92 2.34 18.95
CA SER A 76 -18.65 3.62 19.15
C SER A 76 -19.30 4.10 17.85
N VAL A 77 -19.28 3.28 16.80
CA VAL A 77 -20.01 3.55 15.56
C VAL A 77 -20.59 2.24 15.01
N GLY A 78 -21.75 1.85 15.53
CA GLY A 78 -22.76 1.08 14.78
C GLY A 78 -22.34 -0.29 14.23
N PHE A 79 -22.04 -1.25 15.12
CA PHE A 79 -21.85 -2.66 14.75
C PHE A 79 -23.14 -3.38 14.29
N ASN A 80 -24.25 -2.66 14.11
CA ASN A 80 -25.56 -3.25 13.81
C ASN A 80 -25.98 -3.23 12.34
N GLY A 81 -25.10 -2.97 11.38
CA GLY A 81 -25.51 -3.11 9.97
C GLY A 81 -24.55 -2.79 8.84
N LEU A 82 -23.34 -2.29 9.08
CA LEU A 82 -22.41 -1.93 8.00
C LEU A 82 -21.17 -2.83 8.04
N LYS A 83 -21.28 -3.99 7.39
CA LYS A 83 -20.16 -4.91 7.19
C LYS A 83 -19.19 -4.29 6.19
N VAL A 84 -18.01 -3.88 6.67
CA VAL A 84 -16.91 -3.43 5.80
C VAL A 84 -16.48 -4.61 4.92
N ASN A 85 -16.44 -4.40 3.60
CA ASN A 85 -16.07 -5.41 2.62
C ASN A 85 -14.61 -5.31 2.18
N LEU A 86 -14.00 -4.13 2.33
CA LEU A 86 -12.61 -3.85 1.94
C LEU A 86 -12.03 -2.75 2.81
N ILE A 87 -10.76 -2.88 3.16
CA ILE A 87 -10.00 -1.83 3.83
C ILE A 87 -8.89 -1.38 2.87
N MET A 88 -8.82 -0.08 2.61
CA MET A 88 -7.70 0.55 1.89
C MET A 88 -6.98 1.46 2.86
N THR A 89 -5.69 1.23 3.10
CA THR A 89 -4.91 2.03 4.06
C THR A 89 -3.65 2.60 3.42
N ASP A 90 -3.33 3.85 3.73
CA ASP A 90 -2.00 4.40 3.48
C ASP A 90 -0.96 3.67 4.34
N TYR A 91 0.25 3.49 3.81
CA TYR A 91 1.38 2.87 4.49
C TYR A 91 2.00 3.82 5.52
N SER A 92 2.21 5.08 5.14
CA SER A 92 3.04 6.06 5.83
C SER A 92 2.18 7.05 6.62
N MET A 93 1.53 6.55 7.67
CA MET A 93 0.76 7.40 8.58
C MET A 93 1.52 7.70 9.88
N PRO A 94 1.35 8.89 10.48
CA PRO A 94 1.94 9.23 11.76
C PRO A 94 1.33 8.39 12.91
N GLY A 95 2.18 8.00 13.85
CA GLY A 95 1.80 7.27 15.06
C GLY A 95 1.57 5.78 14.86
N MET A 96 0.78 5.39 13.85
CA MET A 96 0.55 3.99 13.47
C MET A 96 0.65 3.83 11.97
N THR A 97 1.54 2.97 11.51
CA THR A 97 1.71 2.68 10.08
C THR A 97 0.57 1.83 9.53
N GLY A 98 0.37 1.87 8.21
CA GLY A 98 -0.58 0.97 7.54
C GLY A 98 -0.24 -0.50 7.71
N TYR A 99 1.06 -0.84 7.83
CA TYR A 99 1.50 -2.20 8.13
C TYR A 99 1.10 -2.66 9.53
N GLU A 100 1.25 -1.81 10.55
CA GLU A 100 0.80 -2.13 11.91
C GLU A 100 -0.72 -2.26 11.99
N LEU A 101 -1.45 -1.43 11.25
CA LEU A 101 -2.91 -1.55 11.13
C LEU A 101 -3.31 -2.88 10.48
N LEU A 102 -2.67 -3.24 9.36
CA LEU A 102 -2.87 -4.51 8.66
C LEU A 102 -2.66 -5.68 9.62
N LYS A 103 -1.54 -5.70 10.34
CA LYS A 103 -1.22 -6.76 11.30
C LYS A 103 -2.31 -6.92 12.35
N LYS A 104 -2.75 -5.81 12.97
CA LYS A 104 -3.85 -5.83 13.97
C LYS A 104 -5.17 -6.35 13.40
N ILE A 105 -5.49 -6.00 12.15
CA ILE A 105 -6.69 -6.50 11.47
C ILE A 105 -6.59 -8.02 11.24
N LYS A 106 -5.44 -8.51 10.79
CA LYS A 106 -5.22 -9.93 10.48
C LYS A 106 -5.09 -10.81 11.72
N GLU A 107 -4.64 -10.25 12.85
CA GLU A 107 -4.65 -10.92 14.15
C GLU A 107 -6.07 -11.08 14.73
N SER A 108 -7.05 -10.27 14.28
CA SER A 108 -8.43 -10.35 14.75
C SER A 108 -9.20 -11.52 14.13
N SER A 109 -9.84 -12.34 14.97
CA SER A 109 -10.65 -13.49 14.51
C SER A 109 -11.84 -13.09 13.64
N VAL A 110 -12.38 -11.88 13.83
CA VAL A 110 -13.59 -11.39 13.15
C VAL A 110 -13.24 -10.63 11.87
N LEU A 111 -12.10 -9.94 11.83
CA LEU A 111 -11.75 -9.01 10.75
C LEU A 111 -10.70 -9.56 9.78
N ARG A 112 -10.01 -10.65 10.12
CA ARG A 112 -8.97 -11.26 9.27
C ARG A 112 -9.44 -11.61 7.86
N GLU A 113 -10.72 -11.91 7.70
CA GLU A 113 -11.35 -12.27 6.42
C GLU A 113 -11.56 -11.06 5.52
N ILE A 114 -11.54 -9.84 6.07
CA ILE A 114 -11.69 -8.63 5.26
C ILE A 114 -10.40 -8.43 4.45
N PRO A 115 -10.49 -8.28 3.11
CA PRO A 115 -9.34 -7.95 2.28
C PRO A 115 -8.81 -6.56 2.68
N VAL A 116 -7.48 -6.46 2.76
CA VAL A 116 -6.78 -5.21 3.10
C VAL A 116 -5.83 -4.88 1.97
N VAL A 117 -5.98 -3.69 1.39
CA VAL A 117 -5.10 -3.17 0.35
C VAL A 117 -4.28 -2.02 0.93
N VAL A 118 -2.96 -2.09 0.75
CA VAL A 118 -2.05 -1.07 1.23
C VAL A 118 -1.71 -0.12 0.08
N MET A 119 -1.73 1.19 0.34
CA MET A 119 -1.38 2.24 -0.60
C MET A 119 -0.11 2.93 -0.13
N SER A 120 0.82 3.25 -1.03
CA SER A 120 2.07 3.92 -0.68
C SER A 120 2.50 4.88 -1.77
N SER A 121 3.09 6.01 -1.40
CA SER A 121 3.78 6.90 -2.34
C SER A 121 5.19 6.41 -2.72
N GLU A 122 5.74 5.48 -1.94
CA GLU A 122 7.08 4.92 -2.13
C GLU A 122 7.02 3.51 -2.72
N ASN A 123 7.86 3.24 -3.72
CA ASN A 123 7.98 1.93 -4.36
C ASN A 123 9.14 1.12 -3.78
N ILE A 124 8.99 0.68 -2.53
CA ILE A 124 10.02 -0.08 -1.81
C ILE A 124 9.63 -1.55 -1.76
N LEU A 125 10.34 -2.40 -2.50
CA LEU A 125 10.05 -3.83 -2.63
C LEU A 125 9.93 -4.54 -1.28
N THR A 126 10.85 -4.27 -0.35
CA THR A 126 10.82 -4.89 0.98
C THR A 126 9.57 -4.55 1.80
N ARG A 127 8.93 -3.40 1.55
CA ARG A 127 7.66 -3.04 2.19
C ARG A 127 6.50 -3.75 1.54
N ILE A 128 6.53 -3.85 0.21
CA ILE A 128 5.52 -4.57 -0.56
C ILE A 128 5.49 -6.04 -0.12
N ASP A 129 6.65 -6.69 -0.13
CA ASP A 129 6.80 -8.10 0.25
C ASP A 129 6.28 -8.34 1.67
N ARG A 130 6.69 -7.51 2.63
CA ARG A 130 6.22 -7.59 4.02
C ARG A 130 4.72 -7.44 4.19
N CYS A 131 4.08 -6.54 3.44
CA CYS A 131 2.63 -6.36 3.53
C CYS A 131 1.90 -7.58 2.96
N LEU A 132 2.36 -8.12 1.83
CA LEU A 132 1.78 -9.30 1.21
C LEU A 132 1.97 -10.56 2.07
N GLU A 133 3.16 -10.73 2.68
CA GLU A 133 3.44 -11.83 3.62
C GLU A 133 2.55 -11.78 4.87
N GLU A 134 2.21 -10.58 5.36
CA GLU A 134 1.27 -10.38 6.48
C GLU A 134 -0.20 -10.62 6.08
N GLY A 135 -0.48 -10.86 4.79
CA GLY A 135 -1.81 -11.17 4.26
C GLY A 135 -2.56 -9.97 3.68
N ALA A 136 -1.87 -8.91 3.26
CA ALA A 136 -2.48 -7.90 2.40
C ALA A 136 -2.95 -8.54 1.09
N GLU A 137 -4.13 -8.14 0.63
CA GLU A 137 -4.71 -8.59 -0.64
C GLU A 137 -3.94 -8.00 -1.83
N ASP A 138 -3.55 -6.73 -1.73
CA ASP A 138 -2.82 -6.03 -2.78
C ASP A 138 -2.02 -4.85 -2.22
N PHE A 139 -1.09 -4.35 -3.02
CA PHE A 139 -0.30 -3.16 -2.74
C PHE A 139 -0.34 -2.20 -3.92
N LEU A 140 -0.81 -0.97 -3.71
CA LEU A 140 -0.98 0.05 -4.73
C LEU A 140 0.01 1.20 -4.53
N LEU A 141 0.59 1.67 -5.63
CA LEU A 141 1.38 2.89 -5.65
C LEU A 141 0.46 4.09 -5.89
N LYS A 142 0.57 5.11 -5.04
CA LYS A 142 -0.12 6.39 -5.23
C LYS A 142 0.49 7.15 -6.43
N PRO A 143 -0.33 7.92 -7.19
CA PRO A 143 -1.76 8.14 -7.01
C PRO A 143 -2.60 6.96 -7.50
N VAL A 144 -3.60 6.56 -6.70
CA VAL A 144 -4.54 5.50 -7.03
C VAL A 144 -5.41 5.91 -8.22
N LYS A 145 -5.62 5.00 -9.17
CA LYS A 145 -6.42 5.25 -10.37
C LYS A 145 -7.78 4.59 -10.28
N LEU A 146 -8.72 5.06 -11.09
CA LEU A 146 -10.05 4.48 -11.20
C LEU A 146 -10.00 2.99 -11.60
N ASP A 147 -9.05 2.62 -12.46
CA ASP A 147 -8.87 1.23 -12.90
C ASP A 147 -8.47 0.30 -11.74
N ASP A 148 -7.68 0.79 -10.78
CA ASP A 148 -7.27 0.01 -9.62
C ASP A 148 -8.49 -0.29 -8.73
N VAL A 149 -9.35 0.72 -8.51
CA VAL A 149 -10.59 0.58 -7.74
C VAL A 149 -11.57 -0.38 -8.41
N LYS A 150 -11.75 -0.27 -9.73
CA LYS A 150 -12.61 -1.20 -10.50
C LYS A 150 -12.13 -2.63 -10.37
N ARG A 151 -10.82 -2.87 -10.51
CA ARG A 151 -10.22 -4.19 -10.35
C ARG A 151 -10.49 -4.78 -8.96
N LEU A 152 -10.33 -4.00 -7.90
CA LEU A 152 -10.61 -4.44 -6.52
C LEU A 152 -12.09 -4.76 -6.31
N LYS A 153 -12.97 -3.92 -6.85
CA LYS A 153 -14.43 -4.15 -6.80
C LYS A 153 -14.80 -5.47 -7.49
N ASP A 154 -14.30 -5.67 -8.71
CA ASP A 154 -14.58 -6.88 -9.49
C ASP A 154 -14.05 -8.13 -8.79
N PHE A 155 -12.88 -8.04 -8.14
CA PHE A 155 -12.31 -9.12 -7.36
C PHE A 155 -13.23 -9.54 -6.20
N ILE A 156 -13.74 -8.57 -5.43
CA ILE A 156 -14.62 -8.85 -4.28
C ILE A 156 -15.99 -9.37 -4.75
N MET A 157 -16.55 -8.80 -5.82
CA MET A 157 -17.87 -9.22 -6.33
C MET A 157 -17.86 -10.60 -6.97
N LYS A 158 -16.71 -11.06 -7.50
CA LYS A 158 -16.59 -12.38 -8.15
C LYS A 158 -16.31 -13.54 -7.20
N GLY A 159 -16.41 -13.33 -5.88
CA GLY A 159 -16.25 -14.32 -4.80
C GLY A 159 -15.92 -15.76 -5.21
N ASP A 160 -14.70 -16.21 -4.88
CA ASP A 160 -14.26 -17.61 -4.92
C ASP A 160 -14.23 -18.29 -6.30
N GLY A 161 -13.44 -17.73 -7.23
CA GLY A 161 -12.73 -18.52 -8.23
C GLY A 161 -11.35 -18.89 -7.69
N LYS A 162 -11.28 -19.79 -6.69
CA LYS A 162 -10.01 -20.30 -6.15
C LYS A 162 -9.39 -21.29 -7.16
N ASP A 163 -8.93 -20.77 -8.30
CA ASP A 163 -7.96 -21.47 -9.13
C ASP A 163 -6.59 -21.22 -8.50
N GLY A 164 -5.98 -22.27 -7.95
CA GLY A 164 -4.64 -22.21 -7.41
C GLY A 164 -3.67 -21.85 -8.52
N GLY A 165 -3.10 -20.65 -8.48
CA GLY A 165 -2.10 -20.21 -9.44
C GLY A 165 -1.56 -18.84 -9.09
N GLU A 166 -0.38 -18.83 -8.46
CA GLU A 166 0.56 -17.71 -8.34
C GLU A 166 -0.01 -16.36 -7.89
N THR A 167 0.45 -15.87 -6.72
CA THR A 167 0.39 -14.48 -6.30
C THR A 167 0.50 -13.59 -7.53
N ARG A 168 -0.61 -12.94 -7.90
CA ARG A 168 -0.74 -12.24 -9.18
C ARG A 168 -0.04 -10.89 -9.06
N ILE A 169 1.27 -10.94 -8.82
CA ILE A 169 2.19 -9.81 -8.86
C ILE A 169 1.98 -9.16 -10.22
N HIS A 170 1.26 -8.04 -10.20
CA HIS A 170 1.22 -7.18 -11.37
C HIS A 170 2.61 -6.60 -11.49
N LYS A 171 3.41 -7.28 -12.31
CA LYS A 171 4.66 -6.84 -12.91
C LYS A 171 4.36 -5.55 -13.68
N ARG A 172 4.22 -4.43 -12.97
CA ARG A 172 4.15 -3.10 -13.57
C ARG A 172 5.51 -2.43 -13.38
N LYS A 173 6.26 -2.53 -14.49
CA LYS A 173 7.44 -1.75 -14.87
C LYS A 173 8.71 -2.00 -14.05
N ARG A 174 9.45 -3.04 -14.46
CA ARG A 174 10.92 -2.90 -14.49
C ARG A 174 11.23 -1.72 -15.40
N GLN A 175 11.67 -0.63 -14.81
CA GLN A 175 12.38 0.40 -15.56
C GLN A 175 13.84 0.19 -15.21
N ASP A 176 14.54 -0.45 -16.15
CA ASP A 176 15.98 -0.65 -16.13
C ASP A 176 16.66 0.73 -16.32
N ASP A 177 16.79 1.51 -15.25
CA ASP A 177 17.63 2.71 -15.22
C ASP A 177 18.78 2.48 -14.22
N TYR A 178 19.61 1.46 -14.48
CA TYR A 178 20.94 1.35 -13.89
C TYR A 178 21.93 0.82 -14.93
N ALA A 179 22.16 1.62 -15.97
CA ALA A 179 23.21 1.38 -16.95
C ALA A 179 23.87 2.71 -17.33
N SER A 180 24.72 3.23 -16.45
CA SER A 180 25.79 4.14 -16.85
C SER A 180 26.78 4.37 -15.72
N LEU A 181 27.57 3.34 -15.37
CA LEU A 181 28.96 3.53 -14.94
C LEU A 181 29.81 2.34 -15.46
N SER A 182 30.40 2.58 -16.64
CA SER A 182 31.69 2.06 -17.12
C SER A 182 32.02 0.57 -16.96
N SER A 183 31.92 -0.16 -18.07
CA SER A 183 32.77 -1.32 -18.38
C SER A 183 34.24 -0.90 -18.51
N PRO A 184 35.17 -1.87 -18.37
CA PRO A 184 35.89 -2.27 -19.57
C PRO A 184 36.05 -3.79 -19.72
N SER A 185 35.86 -4.24 -20.97
CA SER A 185 36.20 -5.57 -21.50
C SER A 185 37.69 -5.60 -21.94
N PRO A 186 38.17 -6.65 -22.65
CA PRO A 186 38.51 -8.00 -22.22
C PRO A 186 40.04 -8.29 -22.40
N PHE A 187 40.50 -9.44 -21.87
CA PHE A 187 41.88 -9.94 -21.96
C PHE A 187 42.47 -9.99 -23.39
N PRO A 188 43.82 -10.06 -23.51
CA PRO A 188 44.40 -11.34 -23.94
C PRO A 188 45.69 -11.77 -23.19
N ALA A 189 46.02 -13.04 -23.34
CA ALA A 189 47.10 -13.79 -22.69
C ALA A 189 48.51 -13.49 -23.25
N CYS A 190 49.55 -13.68 -22.42
CA CYS A 190 50.89 -14.11 -22.86
C CYS A 190 51.70 -14.71 -21.69
N ASP A 191 52.45 -15.76 -22.03
CA ASP A 191 53.15 -16.74 -21.18
C ASP A 191 54.64 -16.32 -20.92
N PRO A 192 55.59 -17.17 -20.44
CA PRO A 192 56.37 -16.94 -19.23
C PRO A 192 57.85 -16.59 -19.48
N SER A 193 58.48 -15.81 -18.58
CA SER A 193 59.96 -15.74 -18.42
C SER A 193 60.34 -15.03 -17.10
N SER A 194 61.03 -15.77 -16.21
CA SER A 194 61.73 -15.32 -14.99
C SER A 194 62.92 -14.36 -15.32
N PRO A 195 63.75 -13.80 -14.39
CA PRO A 195 63.90 -14.11 -12.95
C PRO A 195 64.26 -12.95 -11.95
N LEU A 196 64.24 -13.29 -10.63
CA LEU A 196 64.99 -12.72 -9.47
C LEU A 196 64.67 -11.27 -9.02
N MET A 197 64.38 -10.96 -7.75
CA MET A 197 65.27 -11.04 -6.57
C MET A 197 64.48 -11.00 -5.24
N ARG A 198 64.95 -11.84 -4.29
CA ARG A 198 65.12 -11.68 -2.82
C ARG A 198 64.63 -10.34 -2.21
N SER A 199 63.97 -10.29 -1.05
CA SER A 199 64.51 -10.78 0.23
C SER A 199 63.54 -10.60 1.43
N SER A 200 63.76 -11.43 2.46
CA SER A 200 63.63 -11.14 3.91
C SER A 200 62.26 -11.23 4.62
N SER A 201 62.12 -12.35 5.34
CA SER A 201 61.25 -12.69 6.49
C SER A 201 61.33 -11.69 7.69
N PRO A 202 60.70 -11.90 8.88
CA PRO A 202 59.88 -13.05 9.33
C PRO A 202 58.60 -12.75 10.17
N SER A 203 57.75 -13.79 10.21
CA SER A 203 56.93 -14.33 11.31
C SER A 203 57.08 -13.72 12.71
N VAL A 204 55.97 -13.47 13.44
CA VAL A 204 55.54 -14.30 14.60
C VAL A 204 54.16 -13.94 15.19
N ARG A 205 53.35 -15.01 15.35
CA ARG A 205 52.53 -15.44 16.50
C ARG A 205 51.35 -14.61 17.09
N SER A 206 50.20 -15.30 17.05
CA SER A 206 49.49 -15.88 18.22
C SER A 206 48.13 -15.28 18.58
N SER A 207 47.11 -16.02 18.14
CA SER A 207 45.75 -16.07 18.69
C SER A 207 45.75 -16.27 20.21
N LYS A 208 44.97 -15.46 20.93
CA LYS A 208 44.45 -15.82 22.26
C LYS A 208 42.93 -15.82 22.22
N ARG A 209 42.41 -17.02 22.46
CA ARG A 209 41.01 -17.41 22.57
C ARG A 209 40.51 -17.11 23.98
N ALA A 210 39.34 -16.50 24.07
CA ALA A 210 38.58 -16.31 25.30
C ALA A 210 38.14 -17.65 25.90
N LYS A 211 38.11 -17.73 27.23
CA LYS A 211 37.24 -18.67 27.95
C LYS A 211 36.85 -18.12 29.32
N LEU A 212 35.55 -17.88 29.46
CA LEU A 212 34.84 -17.64 30.70
C LEU A 212 34.97 -18.84 31.66
N ARG A 213 35.04 -18.54 32.96
CA ARG A 213 34.36 -19.33 34.00
C ARG A 213 34.08 -18.43 35.21
N ASN A 214 32.80 -18.20 35.43
CA ASN A 214 32.27 -17.67 36.69
C ASN A 214 32.55 -18.69 37.80
N LYS A 215 32.84 -18.17 39.00
CA LYS A 215 32.76 -18.87 40.27
C LYS A 215 31.71 -18.16 41.12
N ASP A 216 31.10 -18.99 41.94
CA ASP A 216 29.97 -18.80 42.87
C ASP A 216 29.97 -17.51 43.69
#